data_AF-A0A4Y8JJU6-F1
#
_entry.id   AF-A0A4Y8JJU6-F1
#
_cell.length_a   1.000
_cell.length_b   1.000
_cell.length_c   1.000
_cell.angle_alpha   90.00
_cell.angle_beta   90.00
_cell.angle_gamma   90.00
#
_symmetry.space_group_name_H-M   'P 1'
#
loop_
_entity.id
_entity.type
_entity.pdbx_description
1 polymer ?
#
loop_
_entity_poly.entity_id
_entity_poly.type
_entity_poly.pdbx_seq_one_letter_code
_entity_poly.pdbx_strand_id
1 'polypeptide(L)'
;MRRACAHIETGRARAGRTDAHRVTVYVLAATGPGALSRWEAEARRWNFDPADDVGVAGDAATVAAGVMRWADAGADTVVLQPTSDDPDPEGFIEFVAREVRPLVPRPGPLFP
;
A
#
# COMPACT_ATOMS: atom_id res chain seq x y z
N MET A 1 -5.02 -4.56 -9.99
CA MET A 1 -5.71 -4.97 -8.75
C MET A 1 -7.22 -5.17 -8.90
N ARG A 2 -8.04 -4.14 -9.20
CA ARG A 2 -9.53 -4.28 -9.26
C ARG A 2 -10.05 -5.52 -10.00
N ARG A 3 -9.49 -5.82 -11.18
CA ARG A 3 -9.85 -7.02 -11.95
C ARG A 3 -9.52 -8.32 -11.21
N ALA A 4 -8.39 -8.38 -10.51
CA ALA A 4 -8.01 -9.52 -9.70
C ALA A 4 -9.01 -9.74 -8.55
N CYS A 5 -9.39 -8.68 -7.82
CA CYS A 5 -10.42 -8.77 -6.78
C CYS A 5 -11.77 -9.27 -7.34
N ALA A 6 -12.18 -8.76 -8.51
CA ALA A 6 -13.40 -9.23 -9.18
C ALA A 6 -13.34 -10.71 -9.59
N HIS A 7 -12.17 -11.19 -10.04
CA HIS A 7 -11.97 -12.60 -10.35
C HIS A 7 -12.01 -13.49 -9.11
N ILE A 8 -11.41 -13.04 -8.01
CA ILE A 8 -11.49 -13.73 -6.71
C ILE A 8 -12.96 -13.85 -6.29
N GLU A 9 -13.72 -12.75 -6.32
CA GLU A 9 -15.13 -12.76 -5.92
C GLU A 9 -15.97 -13.68 -6.81
N THR A 10 -15.78 -13.61 -8.13
CA THR A 10 -16.45 -14.51 -9.09
C THR A 10 -16.16 -15.98 -8.77
N GLY A 11 -14.90 -16.31 -8.50
CA GLY A 11 -14.51 -17.68 -8.16
C GLY A 11 -15.08 -18.14 -6.83
N ARG A 12 -15.19 -17.25 -5.83
CA ARG A 12 -15.80 -17.52 -4.53
C ARG A 12 -17.30 -17.78 -4.65
N ALA A 13 -18.01 -16.93 -5.36
CA ALA A 13 -19.44 -17.09 -5.61
C ALA A 13 -19.75 -18.44 -6.29
N ARG A 14 -18.98 -18.81 -7.32
CA ARG A 14 -19.11 -20.12 -7.99
C ARG A 14 -18.83 -21.30 -7.09
N ALA A 15 -17.97 -21.13 -6.09
CA ALA A 15 -17.65 -22.15 -5.09
C ALA A 15 -18.60 -22.14 -3.88
N GLY A 16 -19.65 -21.30 -3.89
CA GLY A 16 -20.60 -21.17 -2.78
C GLY A 16 -20.00 -20.58 -1.50
N ARG A 17 -18.87 -19.86 -1.58
CA ARG A 17 -18.21 -19.24 -0.42
C ARG A 17 -18.75 -17.84 -0.18
N THR A 18 -19.36 -17.63 0.99
CA THR A 18 -20.09 -16.41 1.35
C THR A 18 -19.36 -15.54 2.38
N ASP A 19 -18.26 -16.02 2.97
CA ASP A 19 -17.39 -15.21 3.83
C ASP A 19 -16.68 -14.09 3.04
N ALA A 20 -16.28 -13.02 3.73
CA ALA A 20 -15.47 -11.98 3.10
C ALA A 20 -14.03 -12.49 2.89
N HIS A 21 -13.50 -12.36 1.67
CA HIS A 21 -12.08 -12.63 1.43
C HIS A 21 -11.26 -11.36 1.57
N ARG A 22 -10.23 -11.41 2.42
CA ARG A 22 -9.37 -10.26 2.69
C ARG A 22 -8.16 -10.26 1.77
N VAL A 23 -7.92 -9.12 1.12
CA VAL A 23 -6.76 -8.87 0.26
C VAL A 23 -5.79 -7.93 0.98
N THR A 24 -4.60 -8.43 1.27
CA THR A 24 -3.49 -7.65 1.81
C THR A 24 -2.51 -7.31 0.71
N VAL A 25 -2.12 -6.04 0.59
CA VAL A 25 -1.04 -5.58 -0.29
C VAL A 25 0.12 -5.06 0.52
N TYR A 26 1.32 -5.29 0.00
CA TYR A 26 2.57 -4.78 0.53
C TYR A 26 3.08 -3.74 -0.46
N VAL A 27 3.35 -2.54 0.05
CA VAL A 27 3.71 -1.38 -0.78
C VAL A 27 5.00 -0.81 -0.24
N LEU A 28 6.01 -0.72 -1.11
CA LEU A 28 7.27 -0.07 -0.78
C LEU A 28 7.03 1.43 -0.65
N ALA A 29 7.56 2.03 0.41
CA ALA A 29 7.44 3.45 0.67
C ALA A 29 8.77 4.04 1.11
N ALA A 30 9.12 5.20 0.57
CA ALA A 30 10.30 5.95 0.95
C ALA A 30 9.91 7.39 1.33
N THR A 31 10.55 7.93 2.35
CA THR A 31 10.38 9.33 2.77
C THR A 31 11.70 9.99 3.16
N GLY A 32 11.67 11.29 3.38
CA GLY A 32 12.86 12.08 3.71
C GLY A 32 13.85 12.26 2.55
N PRO A 33 15.08 12.68 2.85
CA PRO A 33 16.10 12.96 1.84
C PRO A 33 16.39 11.74 0.95
N GLY A 34 16.40 11.94 -0.37
CA GLY A 34 16.71 10.89 -1.33
C GLY A 34 15.63 9.82 -1.53
N ALA A 35 14.43 10.00 -0.95
CA ALA A 35 13.34 9.03 -1.02
C ALA A 35 13.05 8.52 -2.44
N LEU A 36 12.93 9.42 -3.41
CA LEU A 36 12.67 9.06 -4.80
C LEU A 36 13.79 8.20 -5.38
N SER A 37 15.05 8.59 -5.17
CA SER A 37 16.21 7.84 -5.65
C SER A 37 16.28 6.44 -5.03
N ARG A 38 15.99 6.30 -3.73
CA ARG A 38 15.93 5.00 -3.04
C ARG A 38 14.80 4.12 -3.59
N TRP A 39 13.60 4.69 -3.75
CA TRP A 39 12.47 3.99 -4.37
C TRP A 39 12.81 3.50 -5.77
N GLU A 40 13.36 4.35 -6.63
CA GLU A 40 13.71 3.95 -7.99
C GLU A 40 14.83 2.89 -8.03
N ALA A 41 15.79 2.94 -7.11
CA ALA A 41 16.84 1.92 -7.00
C ALA A 41 16.24 0.56 -6.62
N GLU A 42 15.31 0.54 -5.67
CA GLU A 42 14.61 -0.68 -5.25
C GLU A 42 13.69 -1.20 -6.36
N ALA A 43 12.95 -0.33 -7.05
CA ALA A 43 12.12 -0.71 -8.20
C ALA A 43 12.95 -1.39 -9.30
N ARG A 44 14.12 -0.84 -9.64
CA ARG A 44 15.07 -1.48 -10.59
C ARG A 44 15.55 -2.84 -10.09
N ARG A 45 15.86 -2.97 -8.80
CA ARG A 45 16.32 -4.22 -8.19
C ARG A 45 15.27 -5.33 -8.27
N TRP A 46 13.99 -4.99 -8.12
CA TRP A 46 12.88 -5.93 -8.19
C TRP A 46 12.25 -6.07 -9.59
N ASN A 47 12.81 -5.38 -10.60
CA ASN A 47 12.24 -5.28 -11.95
C ASN A 47 10.77 -4.83 -11.96
N PHE A 48 10.41 -3.92 -11.04
CA PHE A 48 9.11 -3.26 -11.08
C PHE A 48 9.14 -2.14 -12.11
N ASP A 49 8.03 -1.95 -12.80
CA ASP A 49 7.80 -0.72 -13.54
C ASP A 49 7.53 0.40 -12.51
N PRO A 50 8.32 1.47 -12.46
CA PRO A 50 8.05 2.60 -11.57
C PRO A 50 6.71 3.31 -11.88
N ALA A 51 6.12 3.07 -13.07
CA ALA A 51 4.79 3.54 -13.43
C ALA A 51 3.66 2.67 -12.85
N ASP A 52 3.97 1.46 -12.38
CA ASP A 52 3.01 0.65 -11.63
C ASP A 52 2.87 1.20 -10.20
N ASP A 53 1.69 1.06 -9.61
CA ASP A 53 1.40 1.49 -8.23
C ASP A 53 2.16 0.67 -7.14
N VAL A 54 3.24 -0.02 -7.49
CA VAL A 54 4.01 -0.94 -6.63
C VAL A 54 4.81 -0.26 -5.50
N GLY A 55 4.92 1.06 -5.51
CA GLY A 55 5.53 1.81 -4.42
C GLY A 55 5.29 3.32 -4.51
N VAL A 56 5.74 4.02 -3.47
CA VAL A 56 5.50 5.45 -3.29
C VAL A 56 6.70 6.14 -2.63
N ALA A 57 7.10 7.29 -3.14
CA ALA A 57 8.15 8.09 -2.52
C ALA A 57 7.68 9.52 -2.34
N GLY A 58 7.82 10.07 -1.13
CA GLY A 58 7.46 11.45 -0.86
C GLY A 58 7.09 11.73 0.58
N ASP A 59 6.33 12.81 0.75
CA ASP A 59 5.81 13.26 2.03
C ASP A 59 4.59 12.45 2.50
N ALA A 60 4.07 12.78 3.68
CA ALA A 60 2.95 12.07 4.28
C ALA A 60 1.69 12.07 3.39
N ALA A 61 1.41 13.19 2.72
CA ALA A 61 0.26 13.32 1.82
C ALA A 61 0.41 12.42 0.59
N THR A 62 1.60 12.37 0.00
CA THR A 62 1.92 11.51 -1.14
C THR A 62 1.77 10.04 -0.78
N VAL A 63 2.31 9.63 0.36
CA VAL A 63 2.20 8.25 0.86
C VAL A 63 0.75 7.90 1.18
N ALA A 64 0.00 8.79 1.85
CA ALA A 64 -1.42 8.57 2.15
C ALA A 64 -2.25 8.44 0.87
N ALA A 65 -1.99 9.25 -0.16
CA ALA A 65 -2.63 9.13 -1.46
C ALA A 65 -2.31 7.77 -2.12
N GLY A 66 -1.07 7.29 -2.01
CA GLY A 66 -0.69 5.94 -2.45
C GLY A 66 -1.50 4.84 -1.75
N VAL A 67 -1.64 4.93 -0.42
CA VAL A 67 -2.45 3.99 0.38
C VAL A 67 -3.91 3.99 -0.09
N MET A 68 -4.50 5.18 -0.29
CA MET A 68 -5.90 5.30 -0.72
C MET A 68 -6.13 4.69 -2.10
N ARG A 69 -5.21 4.83 -3.05
CA ARG A 69 -5.33 4.19 -4.38
C ARG A 69 -5.44 2.66 -4.28
N TRP A 70 -4.68 2.04 -3.38
CA TRP A 70 -4.76 0.61 -3.14
C TRP A 70 -6.05 0.18 -2.45
N ALA A 71 -6.50 0.94 -1.44
CA ALA A 71 -7.79 0.71 -0.79
C ALA A 71 -8.95 0.81 -1.79
N ASP A 72 -8.99 1.87 -2.61
CA ASP A 72 -9.99 2.07 -3.67
C ASP A 72 -9.91 1.01 -4.78
N ALA A 73 -8.77 0.34 -4.91
CA ALA A 73 -8.59 -0.77 -5.83
C ALA A 73 -9.08 -2.12 -5.26
N GLY A 74 -9.52 -2.16 -4.00
CA GLY A 74 -10.08 -3.32 -3.32
C GLY A 74 -9.13 -4.02 -2.37
N ALA A 75 -8.06 -3.37 -1.91
CA ALA A 75 -7.24 -3.90 -0.81
C ALA A 75 -7.89 -3.62 0.54
N ASP A 76 -8.10 -4.66 1.35
CA ASP A 76 -8.58 -4.54 2.73
C ASP A 76 -7.49 -4.09 3.71
N THR A 77 -6.23 -4.34 3.35
CA THR A 77 -5.07 -4.00 4.18
C THR A 77 -3.92 -3.59 3.29
N VAL A 78 -3.36 -2.41 3.56
CA VAL A 78 -2.14 -1.91 2.92
C VAL A 78 -1.03 -1.87 3.96
N VAL A 79 0.03 -2.63 3.74
CA VAL A 79 1.21 -2.67 4.59
C VAL A 79 2.30 -1.85 3.91
N LEU A 80 2.68 -0.73 4.53
CA LEU A 80 3.81 0.08 4.09
C LEU A 80 5.11 -0.53 4.59
N GLN A 81 6.09 -0.66 3.70
CA GLN A 81 7.41 -1.19 4.01
C GLN A 81 8.48 -0.21 3.54
N PRO A 82 9.51 0.08 4.35
CA PRO A 82 10.62 0.91 3.90
C PRO A 82 11.40 0.22 2.77
N THR A 83 12.17 0.98 1.99
CA THR A 83 13.15 0.39 1.06
C THR A 83 14.26 -0.31 1.83
N SER A 84 14.91 -1.27 1.19
CA SER A 84 15.98 -2.08 1.80
C SER A 84 17.16 -1.25 2.34
N ASP A 85 17.36 -0.05 1.80
CA ASP A 85 18.44 0.89 2.11
C ASP A 85 17.97 2.10 2.94
N ASP A 86 16.78 2.05 3.55
CA ASP A 86 16.30 3.13 4.41
C ASP A 86 17.26 3.35 5.60
N PRO A 87 17.78 4.58 5.79
CA PRO A 87 18.78 4.85 6.82
C PRO A 87 18.18 4.95 8.22
N ASP A 88 16.86 5.06 8.36
CA ASP A 88 16.16 5.22 9.63
C ASP A 88 14.81 4.47 9.66
N PRO A 89 14.82 3.14 9.81
CA PRO A 89 13.59 2.34 9.84
C PRO A 89 12.65 2.68 11.00
N GLU A 90 13.18 3.13 12.15
CA GLU A 90 12.37 3.55 13.29
C GLU A 90 11.67 4.89 13.00
N GLY A 91 12.41 5.84 12.42
CA GLY A 91 11.85 7.10 11.94
C GLY A 91 10.78 6.90 10.86
N PHE A 92 10.95 5.92 9.97
CA PHE A 92 9.90 5.54 9.02
C PHE A 92 8.62 5.08 9.71
N ILE A 93 8.72 4.24 10.76
CA ILE A 93 7.55 3.79 11.53
C ILE A 93 6.87 4.98 12.21
N GLU A 94 7.65 5.88 12.83
CA GLU A 94 7.11 7.08 13.48
C GLU A 94 6.40 7.99 12.47
N PHE A 95 7.03 8.24 11.31
CA PHE A 95 6.44 8.99 10.19
C PHE A 95 5.10 8.38 9.74
N VAL A 96 5.06 7.06 9.50
CA VAL A 96 3.82 6.40 9.09
C VAL A 96 2.75 6.52 10.17
N ALA A 97 3.11 6.28 11.43
CA ALA A 97 2.16 6.28 12.55
C ALA A 97 1.62 7.68 12.86
N ARG A 98 2.45 8.73 12.77
CA ARG A 98 2.11 10.09 13.20
C ARG A 98 1.66 11.00 12.07
N GLU A 99 2.19 10.84 10.88
CA GLU A 99 1.96 11.78 9.78
C GLU A 99 1.07 11.19 8.69
N VAL A 100 1.30 9.93 8.31
CA VAL A 100 0.49 9.28 7.25
C VAL A 100 -0.85 8.81 7.81
N ARG A 101 -0.84 8.11 8.95
CA ARG A 101 -2.04 7.46 9.50
C ARG A 101 -3.22 8.40 9.72
N PRO A 102 -3.05 9.67 10.18
CA PRO A 102 -4.17 10.61 10.32
C PRO A 102 -4.81 11.04 9.00
N LEU A 103 -4.06 10.99 7.90
CA LEU A 103 -4.52 11.38 6.56
C LEU A 103 -5.30 10.26 5.86
N VAL A 104 -5.13 9.02 6.30
CA VAL A 104 -5.85 7.87 5.75
C VAL A 104 -7.17 7.69 6.51
N PRO A 105 -8.33 7.79 5.82
CA PRO A 105 -9.63 7.57 6.44
C PRO A 105 -9.63 6.23 7.18
N ARG A 106 -10.17 6.20 8.40
CA ARG A 106 -10.50 4.90 8.98
C ARG A 106 -11.61 4.31 8.10
N PRO A 107 -11.51 3.03 7.68
CA PRO A 107 -12.69 2.38 7.14
C PRO A 107 -13.81 2.57 8.18
N GLY A 108 -15.01 2.94 7.71
CA GLY A 108 -16.18 3.02 8.56
C GLY A 108 -16.37 1.69 9.31
N PRO A 109 -17.15 1.68 10.40
CA PRO A 109 -17.37 0.45 11.17
C PRO A 109 -17.74 -0.67 10.21
N LEU A 110 -16.98 -1.76 10.28
CA LEU A 110 -17.35 -3.01 9.63
C LEU A 110 -18.57 -3.51 10.41
N PHE A 111 -19.75 -3.18 9.88
CA PHE A 111 -21.12 -3.45 10.35
C PHE A 111 -21.73 -2.46 11.38
N PRO A 112 -23.06 -2.19 11.30
CA PRO A 112 -23.85 -1.56 12.37
C PRO A 112 -24.07 -2.49 13.57
#